data_AF-A0A8X6H3B6-F1
#
_entry.id   AF-A0A8X6H3B6-F1
#
_cell.length_a   1.000
_cell.length_b   1.000
_cell.length_c   1.000
_cell.angle_alpha   90.00
_cell.angle_beta   90.00
_cell.angle_gamma   90.00
#
_symmetry.space_group_name_H-M   'P 1'
#
loop_
_entity.id
_entity.type
_entity.pdbx_description
1 polymer ?
#
loop_
_entity_poly.entity_id
_entity_poly.type
_entity_poly.pdbx_seq_one_letter_code
_entity_poly.pdbx_strand_id
1 'polypeptide(L)'
;MDHGRNVDMLLYGIGIVIDILTGLFIDYEILSKYCPKCTTAKRYLGENSAEYSMWHKSHQAESSKNYVGYSNAVEIKVAEIVCKRSIKNCGMRYESILSGRVPRQKRNGK
;
A
#
# COMPACT_ATOMS: atom_id res chain seq x y z
N MET A 1 -13.49 18.01 -22.17
CA MET A 1 -12.75 16.73 -22.18
C MET A 1 -12.40 16.40 -20.73
N ASP A 2 -13.24 15.58 -20.11
CA ASP A 2 -13.14 15.19 -18.71
C ASP A 2 -11.84 14.41 -18.51
N HIS A 3 -10.86 15.02 -17.85
CA HIS A 3 -9.63 14.33 -17.45
C HIS A 3 -10.02 13.39 -16.32
N GLY A 4 -10.39 12.17 -16.71
CA GLY A 4 -10.85 11.10 -15.83
C GLY A 4 -10.03 11.06 -14.55
N ARG A 5 -10.71 11.35 -13.44
CA ARG A 5 -10.16 11.33 -12.08
C ARG A 5 -9.39 10.04 -11.87
N ASN A 6 -8.07 10.17 -11.72
CA ASN A 6 -7.13 9.08 -11.45
C ASN A 6 -7.57 8.37 -10.15
N VAL A 7 -8.05 7.12 -10.26
CA VAL A 7 -8.73 6.39 -9.17
C VAL A 7 -7.73 5.75 -8.18
N ASP A 8 -6.42 5.94 -8.35
CA ASP A 8 -5.36 5.35 -7.51
C ASP A 8 -4.70 6.37 -6.54
N MET A 9 -5.50 6.95 -5.64
CA MET A 9 -5.06 8.05 -4.78
C MET A 9 -4.22 7.63 -3.55
N LEU A 10 -4.22 6.35 -3.16
CA LEU A 10 -3.55 5.90 -1.94
C LEU A 10 -2.05 5.62 -2.18
N LEU A 11 -1.19 6.50 -1.67
CA LEU A 11 0.28 6.35 -1.72
C LEU A 11 0.80 5.36 -0.67
N TYR A 12 0.13 5.32 0.49
CA TYR A 12 0.46 4.46 1.62
C TYR A 12 -0.78 3.75 2.14
N GLY A 13 -0.65 2.45 2.37
CA GLY A 13 -1.61 1.60 3.04
C GLY A 13 -1.03 1.07 4.33
N ILE A 14 -1.83 1.08 5.40
CA ILE A 14 -1.44 0.51 6.69
C ILE A 14 -2.55 -0.45 7.07
N GLY A 15 -2.19 -1.67 7.44
CA GLY A 15 -3.11 -2.56 8.14
C GLY A 15 -2.47 -3.03 9.43
N ILE A 16 -3.33 -3.13 10.45
CA ILE A 16 -2.96 -3.39 11.82
C ILE A 16 -3.79 -4.58 12.29
N VAL A 17 -3.17 -5.50 13.01
CA VAL A 17 -3.84 -6.60 13.70
C VAL A 17 -3.81 -6.34 15.19
N ILE A 18 -5.01 -6.33 15.76
CA ILE A 18 -5.24 -6.12 17.18
C ILE A 18 -5.99 -7.34 17.70
N ASP A 19 -5.57 -7.86 18.85
CA ASP A 19 -6.37 -8.86 19.56
C ASP A 19 -7.66 -8.20 20.07
N ILE A 20 -8.80 -8.77 19.71
CA ILE A 20 -10.11 -8.23 20.09
C ILE A 20 -10.37 -8.32 21.60
N LEU A 21 -9.76 -9.30 22.29
CA LEU A 21 -10.00 -9.52 23.72
C LEU A 21 -9.10 -8.64 24.59
N THR A 22 -7.81 -8.55 24.27
CA THR A 22 -6.84 -7.79 25.07
C THR A 22 -6.58 -6.38 24.56
N GLY A 23 -6.95 -6.07 23.31
CA GLY A 23 -6.58 -4.82 22.65
C GLY A 23 -5.10 -4.72 22.29
N LEU A 24 -4.33 -5.82 22.39
CA LEU A 24 -2.90 -5.82 22.10
C LEU A 24 -2.63 -5.73 20.60
N PHE A 25 -1.66 -4.90 20.23
CA PHE A 25 -1.14 -4.80 18.86
C PHE A 25 -0.24 -6.00 18.56
N ILE A 26 -0.69 -6.88 17.65
CA ILE A 26 -0.02 -8.14 17.34
C ILE A 26 0.94 -7.98 16.16
N ASP A 27 0.48 -7.35 15.08
CA ASP A 27 1.23 -7.25 13.84
C ASP A 27 0.74 -6.07 13.00
N TYR A 28 1.54 -5.68 12.02
CA TYR A 28 1.18 -4.67 11.04
C TYR A 28 1.89 -4.89 9.70
N GLU A 29 1.34 -4.26 8.67
CA GLU A 29 2.01 -4.16 7.39
C GLU A 29 1.78 -2.78 6.79
N ILE A 30 2.86 -2.21 6.24
CA ILE A 30 2.82 -0.94 5.53
C ILE A 30 3.09 -1.22 4.05
N LEU A 31 2.12 -0.91 3.21
CA LEU A 31 2.24 -0.94 1.77
C LEU A 31 2.45 0.46 1.23
N SER A 32 3.37 0.63 0.29
CA SER A 32 3.70 1.91 -0.32
C SER A 32 3.80 1.76 -1.83
N LYS A 33 3.13 2.68 -2.54
CA LYS A 33 3.32 2.92 -3.98
C LYS A 33 4.33 4.05 -4.22
N TYR A 34 4.85 4.65 -3.16
CA TYR A 34 5.68 5.84 -3.20
C TYR A 34 7.13 5.57 -2.79
N CYS A 35 8.05 6.21 -3.52
CA CYS A 35 9.45 6.30 -3.13
C CYS A 35 9.93 7.73 -3.34
N PRO A 36 10.38 8.42 -2.26
CA PRO A 36 10.90 9.78 -2.37
C PRO A 36 12.05 9.88 -3.38
N LYS A 37 12.99 8.93 -3.33
CA LYS A 37 14.15 8.90 -4.25
C LYS A 37 13.69 8.79 -5.71
N CYS A 38 12.70 7.94 -6.01
CA CYS A 38 12.13 7.84 -7.36
C CYS A 38 11.50 9.16 -7.81
N THR A 39 10.70 9.81 -6.95
CA THR A 39 10.05 11.08 -7.29
C THR A 39 11.08 12.18 -7.55
N THR A 40 12.11 12.26 -6.73
CA THR A 40 13.22 13.19 -6.88
C THR A 40 13.99 12.92 -8.18
N ALA A 41 14.38 11.68 -8.44
CA ALA A 41 15.11 11.30 -9.65
C ALA A 41 14.30 11.55 -10.93
N LYS A 42 12.99 11.26 -10.94
CA LYS A 42 12.10 11.62 -12.07
C LYS A 42 12.13 13.10 -12.38
N ARG A 43 12.15 13.94 -11.34
CA ARG A 43 12.16 15.41 -11.49
C ARG A 43 13.51 15.92 -12.02
N TYR A 44 14.63 15.35 -11.57
CA TYR A 44 15.97 15.83 -11.93
C TYR A 44 16.51 15.23 -13.24
N LEU A 45 16.34 13.92 -13.45
CA LEU A 45 16.84 13.21 -14.62
C LEU A 45 15.84 13.22 -15.78
N GLY A 46 14.55 13.52 -15.51
CA GLY A 46 13.46 13.41 -16.47
C GLY A 46 12.97 11.96 -16.63
N GLU A 47 11.68 11.73 -16.40
CA GLU A 47 11.09 10.38 -16.38
C GLU A 47 11.31 9.57 -17.68
N ASN A 48 11.39 10.24 -18.83
CA ASN A 48 11.57 9.61 -20.13
C ASN A 48 13.04 9.55 -20.59
N SER A 49 14.01 9.93 -19.74
CA SER A 49 15.42 9.92 -20.11
C SER A 49 16.06 8.53 -19.96
N ALA A 50 17.10 8.28 -20.76
CA ALA A 50 17.91 7.08 -20.62
C ALA A 50 18.61 7.02 -19.24
N GLU A 51 19.01 8.18 -18.71
CA GLU A 51 19.63 8.33 -17.39
C GLU A 51 18.70 7.86 -16.27
N TYR A 52 17.43 8.29 -16.30
CA TYR A 52 16.43 7.82 -15.34
C TYR A 52 16.21 6.32 -15.45
N SER A 53 16.16 5.76 -16.66
CA SER A 53 15.98 4.30 -16.87
C SER A 53 17.12 3.49 -16.25
N MET A 54 18.36 3.91 -16.46
CA MET A 54 19.54 3.26 -15.87
C MET A 54 19.54 3.37 -14.35
N TRP A 55 19.29 4.58 -13.83
CA TRP A 55 19.21 4.83 -12.39
C TRP A 55 18.07 4.05 -11.73
N HIS A 56 16.90 3.97 -12.36
CA HIS A 56 15.74 3.29 -11.79
C HIS A 56 15.99 1.78 -11.66
N LYS A 57 16.69 1.18 -12.63
CA LYS A 57 17.08 -0.24 -12.57
C LYS A 57 18.03 -0.52 -11.41
N SER A 58 19.03 0.34 -11.17
CA SER A 58 19.95 0.16 -10.04
C SER A 58 19.26 0.44 -8.70
N HIS A 59 18.32 1.38 -8.65
CA HIS A 59 17.60 1.73 -7.43
C HIS A 59 16.49 0.73 -7.05
N GLN A 60 16.05 -0.14 -7.96
CA GLN A 60 14.88 -1.01 -7.73
C GLN A 60 14.96 -1.80 -6.43
N ALA A 61 16.14 -2.32 -6.06
CA ALA A 61 16.35 -3.09 -4.84
C ALA A 61 16.24 -2.25 -3.54
N GLU A 62 16.48 -0.93 -3.61
CA GLU A 62 16.40 0.00 -2.48
C GLU A 62 15.08 0.80 -2.46
N SER A 63 14.20 0.54 -3.41
CA SER A 63 12.95 1.28 -3.52
C SER A 63 12.07 1.03 -2.30
N SER A 64 11.57 2.10 -1.69
CA SER A 64 10.56 1.99 -0.63
C SER A 64 9.17 1.61 -1.17
N LYS A 65 9.02 1.40 -2.48
CA LYS A 65 7.79 0.88 -3.07
C LYS A 65 7.76 -0.63 -2.91
N ASN A 66 6.80 -1.13 -2.15
CA ASN A 66 6.59 -2.57 -1.94
C ASN A 66 5.20 -3.04 -2.43
N TYR A 67 4.41 -2.13 -3.01
CA TYR A 67 3.07 -2.45 -3.51
C TYR A 67 2.86 -1.93 -4.93
N VAL A 68 2.44 -2.85 -5.81
CA VAL A 68 1.99 -2.56 -7.17
C VAL A 68 0.59 -3.12 -7.31
N GLY A 69 -0.40 -2.25 -7.49
CA GLY A 69 -1.81 -2.65 -7.53
C GLY A 69 -2.73 -1.47 -7.28
N TYR A 70 -4.03 -1.72 -7.25
CA TYR A 70 -5.04 -0.70 -7.04
C TYR A 70 -5.18 -0.31 -5.58
N SER A 71 -5.52 0.95 -5.31
CA SER A 71 -5.67 1.43 -3.92
C SER A 71 -6.78 0.70 -3.15
N ASN A 72 -7.83 0.22 -3.82
CA ASN A 72 -8.91 -0.57 -3.20
C ASN A 72 -8.50 -2.00 -2.80
N ALA A 73 -7.37 -2.50 -3.31
CA ALA A 73 -6.88 -3.85 -3.03
C ALA A 73 -5.78 -3.87 -1.95
N VAL A 74 -5.38 -2.70 -1.44
CA VAL A 74 -4.38 -2.55 -0.37
C VAL A 74 -4.79 -3.31 0.88
N GLU A 75 -6.05 -3.15 1.30
CA GLU A 75 -6.62 -3.80 2.47
C GLU A 75 -6.49 -5.33 2.40
N ILE A 76 -6.88 -5.90 1.25
CA ILE A 76 -6.80 -7.35 0.99
C ILE A 76 -5.33 -7.80 0.98
N LYS A 77 -4.45 -7.00 0.37
CA LYS A 77 -3.03 -7.36 0.29
C LYS A 77 -2.35 -7.35 1.64
N VAL A 78 -2.64 -6.37 2.49
CA VAL A 78 -2.14 -6.35 3.87
C VAL A 78 -2.65 -7.57 4.63
N ALA A 79 -3.95 -7.85 4.57
CA ALA A 79 -4.52 -9.02 5.24
C ALA A 79 -3.85 -10.33 4.79
N GLU A 80 -3.60 -10.49 3.49
CA GLU A 80 -2.89 -11.66 2.94
C GLU A 80 -1.47 -11.79 3.53
N ILE A 81 -0.70 -10.69 3.57
CA ILE A 81 0.68 -10.69 4.07
C ILE A 81 0.71 -11.06 5.56
N VAL A 82 -0.13 -10.43 6.36
CA VAL A 82 -0.18 -10.66 7.81
C VAL A 82 -0.67 -12.07 8.13
N CYS A 83 -1.70 -12.57 7.45
CA CYS A 83 -2.16 -13.95 7.59
C CYS A 83 -1.03 -14.96 7.29
N LYS A 84 -0.31 -14.77 6.18
CA LYS A 84 0.80 -15.65 5.79
C LYS A 84 1.94 -15.57 6.82
N ARG A 85 2.25 -14.38 7.34
CA ARG A 85 3.28 -14.18 8.37
C ARG A 85 2.92 -14.88 9.68
N SER A 86 1.68 -14.77 10.13
CA SER A 86 1.18 -15.47 11.32
C SER A 86 1.31 -16.98 11.20
N ILE A 87 0.93 -17.56 10.05
CA ILE A 87 1.09 -19.01 9.81
C ILE A 87 2.57 -19.39 9.84
N LYS A 88 3.43 -18.63 9.16
CA LYS A 88 4.86 -18.94 9.05
C LYS A 88 5.60 -18.81 10.39
N ASN A 89 5.33 -17.76 11.15
CA ASN A 89 6.12 -17.40 12.33
C ASN A 89 5.54 -17.99 13.62
N CYS A 90 4.22 -18.18 13.68
CA CYS A 90 3.52 -18.58 14.90
C CYS A 90 2.71 -19.88 14.75
N GLY A 91 2.55 -20.42 13.54
CA GLY A 91 1.66 -21.56 13.30
C GLY A 91 0.17 -21.25 13.48
N MET A 92 -0.19 -19.96 13.56
CA MET A 92 -1.53 -19.50 13.90
C MET A 92 -2.26 -18.99 12.66
N ARG A 93 -3.56 -19.27 12.56
CA ARG A 93 -4.46 -18.74 11.54
C ARG A 93 -5.51 -17.85 12.22
N TYR A 94 -5.70 -16.64 11.70
CA TYR A 94 -6.84 -15.80 12.09
C TYR A 94 -8.14 -16.44 11.61
N GLU A 95 -9.07 -16.66 12.53
CA GLU A 95 -10.34 -17.33 12.23
C GLU A 95 -11.39 -16.37 11.68
N SER A 96 -11.39 -15.13 12.17
CA SER A 96 -12.29 -14.07 11.74
C SER A 96 -11.53 -12.76 11.59
N ILE A 97 -11.71 -12.08 10.45
CA ILE A 97 -11.15 -10.75 10.20
C ILE A 97 -12.32 -9.78 10.10
N LEU A 98 -12.37 -8.83 11.03
CA LEU A 98 -13.33 -7.72 10.98
C LEU A 98 -12.68 -6.54 10.24
N SER A 99 -13.20 -6.20 9.07
CA SER A 99 -12.79 -5.00 8.35
C SER A 99 -13.99 -4.19 7.90
N GLY A 100 -14.00 -2.90 8.26
CA GLY A 100 -15.08 -1.97 7.97
C GLY A 100 -14.68 -0.97 6.91
N ARG A 101 -15.43 -0.89 5.80
CA ARG A 101 -15.36 0.25 4.88
C ARG A 101 -16.30 1.35 5.37
N VAL A 102 -15.76 2.55 5.63
CA VAL A 102 -16.60 3.73 5.84
C VAL A 102 -17.36 4.00 4.54
N PRO A 103 -18.72 4.07 4.54
CA PRO A 103 -19.48 4.35 3.34
C PRO A 103 -19.04 5.68 2.72
N ARG A 104 -18.92 5.75 1.40
CA ARG A 104 -18.76 7.04 0.71
C ARG A 104 -19.96 7.90 1.08
N GLN A 105 -19.74 8.97 1.85
CA GLN A 105 -20.75 10.02 1.96
C GLN A 105 -21.05 10.52 0.55
N LYS A 106 -22.30 10.35 0.09
CA LYS A 106 -22.76 11.03 -1.11
C LYS A 106 -22.63 12.52 -0.81
N ARG A 107 -21.74 13.23 -1.51
CA ARG A 107 -21.78 14.69 -1.54
C ARG A 107 -23.13 15.06 -2.13
N ASN A 108 -24.07 15.46 -1.28
CA ASN A 108 -25.29 16.11 -1.72
C ASN A 108 -24.86 17.46 -2.28
N GLY A 109 -24.85 17.58 -3.61
CA GLY A 109 -24.71 18.86 -4.29
C GLY A 109 -25.93 19.71 -3.96
N LYS A 110 -25.68 20.90 -3.43
CA LYS A 110 -26.56 22.05 -3.59
C LYS A 110 -26.22 22.72 -4.91
#